data_AF-A0AAU8G1N9-F1
#
_entry.id   AF-A0AAU8G1N9-F1
#
_cell.length_a   1.000
_cell.length_b   1.000
_cell.length_c   1.000
_cell.angle_alpha   90.00
_cell.angle_beta   90.00
_cell.angle_gamma   90.00
#
_symmetry.space_group_name_H-M   'P 1'
#
loop_
_entity.id
_entity.type
_entity.pdbx_description
1 polymer ?
#
loop_
_entity_poly.entity_id
_entity_poly.type
_entity_poly.pdbx_seq_one_letter_code
_entity_poly.pdbx_strand_id
1 'polypeptide(L)'
;MQMTFAVGQHERHLVVFSWDQFWGRLTITVDGWSVVDQVRMFSVSRVKVYEFWVGTHERHHVHIEKHREVLFAGFRPQPVLAYVDGTLVARSDGALGR
;
A
#
# COMPACT_ATOMS: atom_id res chain seq x y z
N MET A 1 7.28 -5.29 -6.21
CA MET A 1 7.44 -5.00 -4.77
C MET A 1 6.19 -5.46 -4.07
N GLN A 2 6.31 -6.11 -2.91
CA GLN A 2 5.16 -6.57 -2.13
C GLN A 2 5.35 -6.20 -0.66
N MET A 3 4.26 -5.84 0.02
CA MET A 3 4.22 -5.59 1.45
C MET A 3 2.96 -6.25 2.03
N THR A 4 3.10 -6.91 3.17
CA THR A 4 2.02 -7.67 3.80
C THR A 4 1.93 -7.31 5.27
N PHE A 5 0.71 -7.14 5.78
CA PHE A 5 0.45 -6.84 7.19
C PHE A 5 -0.90 -7.41 7.63
N ALA A 6 -1.04 -7.63 8.93
CA ALA A 6 -2.29 -8.10 9.52
C ALA A 6 -3.09 -6.93 10.11
N VAL A 7 -4.41 -7.07 10.09
CA VAL A 7 -5.37 -6.12 10.68
C VAL A 7 -6.30 -6.90 11.61
N GLY A 8 -6.62 -6.33 12.77
CA GLY A 8 -7.44 -6.98 13.80
C GLY A 8 -6.67 -7.90 14.74
N GLN A 9 -7.19 -8.05 15.96
CA GLN A 9 -6.66 -8.94 16.99
C GLN A 9 -7.47 -10.23 17.10
N HIS A 10 -8.80 -10.12 17.10
CA HIS A 10 -9.72 -11.25 17.20
C HIS A 10 -10.24 -11.67 15.83
N GLU A 11 -10.57 -10.70 14.97
CA GLU A 11 -10.95 -10.90 13.57
C GLU A 11 -9.74 -10.55 12.68
N ARG A 12 -8.78 -11.47 12.59
CA ARG A 12 -7.52 -11.20 11.89
C ARG A 12 -7.65 -11.35 10.38
N HIS A 13 -7.37 -10.27 9.66
CA HIS A 13 -7.35 -10.22 8.21
C HIS A 13 -5.94 -9.95 7.68
N LEU A 14 -5.59 -10.54 6.54
CA LEU A 14 -4.32 -10.36 5.86
C LEU A 14 -4.45 -9.36 4.71
N VAL A 15 -3.74 -8.24 4.82
CA VAL A 15 -3.66 -7.25 3.74
C VAL A 15 -2.37 -7.44 2.96
N VAL A 16 -2.49 -7.51 1.63
CA VAL A 16 -1.34 -7.59 0.72
C VAL A 16 -1.38 -6.43 -0.25
N PHE A 17 -0.34 -5.60 -0.21
CA PHE A 17 -0.07 -4.58 -1.21
C PHE A 17 0.94 -5.13 -2.22
N SER A 18 0.65 -5.02 -3.50
CA SER A 18 1.54 -5.41 -4.60
C SER A 18 1.69 -4.29 -5.62
N TRP A 19 2.93 -3.98 -5.99
CA TRP A 19 3.28 -3.07 -7.07
C TRP A 19 4.19 -3.78 -8.06
N ASP A 20 3.67 -4.00 -9.27
CA ASP A 20 4.45 -4.44 -10.41
C ASP A 20 4.93 -3.23 -11.20
N GLN A 21 6.24 -2.94 -11.10
CA GLN A 21 6.85 -1.82 -11.81
C GLN A 21 6.96 -2.05 -13.32
N PHE A 22 7.03 -3.31 -13.76
CA PHE A 22 7.19 -3.65 -15.16
C PHE A 22 5.88 -3.43 -15.92
N TRP A 23 4.75 -3.82 -15.31
CA TRP A 23 3.41 -3.63 -15.88
C TRP A 23 2.71 -2.35 -15.40
N GLY A 24 3.27 -1.66 -14.40
CA GLY A 24 2.65 -0.50 -13.77
C GLY A 24 1.31 -0.83 -13.08
N ARG A 25 1.18 -2.06 -12.56
CA ARG A 25 -0.04 -2.56 -11.91
C ARG A 25 0.10 -2.50 -10.39
N LEU A 26 -0.92 -1.97 -9.72
CA LEU A 26 -1.07 -1.98 -8.28
C LEU A 26 -2.28 -2.80 -7.89
N THR A 27 -2.10 -3.70 -6.93
CA THR A 27 -3.19 -4.47 -6.35
C THR A 27 -3.10 -4.41 -4.83
N ILE A 28 -4.25 -4.24 -4.17
CA ILE A 28 -4.39 -4.41 -2.73
C ILE A 28 -5.46 -5.47 -2.49
N THR A 29 -5.12 -6.51 -1.74
CA THR A 29 -6.07 -7.58 -1.39
C THR A 29 -6.25 -7.69 0.11
N VAL A 30 -7.46 -8.06 0.54
CA VAL A 30 -7.79 -8.47 1.91
C VAL A 30 -8.20 -9.93 1.86
N ASP A 31 -7.45 -10.81 2.52
CA ASP A 31 -7.65 -12.28 2.49
C ASP A 31 -7.74 -12.85 1.06
N GLY A 32 -6.94 -12.29 0.14
CA GLY A 32 -6.91 -12.69 -1.27
C GLY A 32 -8.00 -12.03 -2.14
N TRP A 33 -8.96 -11.32 -1.56
CA TRP A 33 -9.97 -10.57 -2.30
C TRP A 33 -9.46 -9.19 -2.67
N SER A 34 -9.47 -8.87 -3.97
CA SER A 34 -9.00 -7.58 -4.47
C SER A 34 -9.94 -6.44 -4.06
N VAL A 35 -9.43 -5.50 -3.27
CA VAL A 35 -10.13 -4.26 -2.90
C VAL A 35 -9.66 -3.06 -3.73
N VAL A 36 -8.45 -3.14 -4.28
CA VAL A 36 -7.91 -2.16 -5.24
C VAL A 36 -7.19 -2.92 -6.34
N ASP A 37 -7.48 -2.59 -7.60
CA ASP A 37 -6.74 -3.07 -8.76
C ASP A 37 -6.64 -1.94 -9.80
N GLN A 38 -5.42 -1.50 -10.10
CA GLN A 38 -5.16 -0.33 -10.95
C GLN A 38 -3.99 -0.59 -11.88
N VAL A 39 -4.14 -0.23 -13.16
CA VAL A 39 -3.11 -0.34 -14.21
C VAL A 39 -2.83 1.05 -14.79
N ARG A 40 -1.57 1.33 -15.18
CA ARG A 40 -1.15 2.61 -15.81
C ARG A 40 -1.60 3.84 -15.01
N MET A 41 -1.22 3.89 -13.74
CA MET A 41 -1.53 5.02 -12.88
C MET A 41 -0.78 6.30 -13.27
N PHE A 42 -1.39 7.14 -14.11
CA PHE A 42 -0.96 8.52 -14.31
C PHE A 42 -1.40 9.36 -13.12
N SER A 43 -0.44 9.94 -12.41
CA SER A 43 -0.75 10.93 -11.38
C SER A 43 0.40 11.88 -11.19
N VAL A 44 0.06 13.16 -11.13
CA VAL A 44 0.96 14.26 -10.79
C VAL A 44 1.19 14.42 -9.27
N SER A 45 0.43 13.69 -8.44
CA SER A 45 0.55 13.74 -6.98
C SER A 45 1.75 12.91 -6.50
N ARG A 46 2.56 13.50 -5.61
CA ARG A 46 3.76 12.88 -5.02
C ARG A 46 3.43 11.69 -4.10
N VAL A 47 2.25 11.70 -3.48
CA VAL A 47 1.77 10.62 -2.63
C VAL A 47 0.43 10.14 -3.16
N LYS A 48 0.29 8.83 -3.31
CA LYS A 48 -0.99 8.17 -3.54
C LYS A 48 -1.46 7.54 -2.25
N VAL A 49 -2.69 7.86 -1.86
CA VAL A 49 -3.33 7.35 -0.65
C VAL A 49 -4.40 6.35 -1.04
N TYR A 50 -4.47 5.25 -0.30
CA TYR A 50 -5.51 4.23 -0.41
C TYR A 50 -6.12 4.02 0.98
N GLU A 51 -7.43 4.20 1.08
CA GLU A 51 -8.18 4.09 2.33
C GLU A 51 -9.33 3.11 2.17
N PHE A 52 -9.46 2.18 3.10
CA PHE A 52 -10.53 1.20 3.14
C PHE A 52 -10.72 0.64 4.55
N TRP A 53 -11.89 0.06 4.81
CA TRP A 53 -12.20 -0.59 6.07
C TRP A 53 -12.02 -2.10 5.96
N VAL A 54 -11.47 -2.72 7.00
CA VAL A 54 -11.28 -4.18 7.11
C VAL A 54 -11.98 -4.68 8.37
N GLY A 55 -12.59 -5.87 8.30
CA GLY A 55 -13.35 -6.48 9.38
C GLY A 55 -14.85 -6.23 9.33
N THR A 56 -15.60 -7.09 10.00
CA THR A 56 -17.06 -7.03 10.10
C THR A 56 -17.50 -6.55 11.49
N HIS A 57 -17.01 -7.22 12.54
CA HIS A 57 -17.30 -6.90 13.93
C HIS A 57 -16.17 -6.07 14.54
N GLU A 58 -14.93 -6.38 14.17
CA GLU A 58 -13.74 -5.63 14.56
C GLU A 58 -13.28 -4.78 13.37
N ARG A 59 -13.95 -3.64 13.17
CA ARG A 59 -13.68 -2.77 12.02
C ARG A 59 -12.49 -1.86 12.26
N HIS A 60 -11.52 -1.94 11.36
CA HIS A 60 -10.32 -1.12 11.37
C HIS A 60 -10.18 -0.29 10.11
N HIS A 61 -9.70 0.94 10.26
CA HIS A 61 -9.38 1.83 9.15
C HIS A 61 -7.97 1.54 8.65
N VAL A 62 -7.85 1.11 7.40
CA VAL A 62 -6.58 0.90 6.73
C VAL A 62 -6.27 2.09 5.85
N HIS A 63 -5.08 2.67 6.05
CA HIS A 63 -4.55 3.77 5.27
C HIS A 63 -3.18 3.38 4.72
N ILE A 64 -3.01 3.42 3.40
CA ILE A 64 -1.73 3.09 2.74
C ILE A 64 -1.27 4.28 1.91
N GLU A 65 -0.06 4.74 2.16
CA GLU A 65 0.62 5.77 1.38
C GLU A 65 1.66 5.13 0.46
N LYS A 66 1.54 5.38 -0.85
CA LYS A 66 2.59 5.08 -1.83
C LYS A 66 3.24 6.39 -2.27
N HIS A 67 4.49 6.59 -1.85
CA HIS A 67 5.29 7.74 -2.27
C HIS A 67 5.84 7.51 -3.69
N ARG A 68 5.93 8.58 -4.48
CA ARG A 68 6.47 8.59 -5.85
C ARG A 68 7.49 9.70 -6.04
N GLU A 69 8.46 9.49 -6.93
CA GLU A 69 9.36 10.55 -7.38
C GLU A 69 8.64 11.59 -8.22
N VAL A 70 9.02 12.85 -8.02
CA VAL A 70 8.78 13.92 -8.99
C VAL A 70 9.94 13.88 -9.98
N LEU A 71 9.69 14.15 -11.27
CA LEU A 71 10.73 14.32 -12.29
C LEU A 71 11.93 15.10 -11.70
N PHE A 72 13.15 14.56 -11.81
CA PHE A 72 14.42 15.15 -11.35
C PHE A 72 14.77 15.13 -9.84
N ALA A 73 14.10 14.33 -8.99
CA ALA A 73 14.36 14.35 -7.53
C ALA A 73 15.51 13.44 -7.00
N GLY A 74 16.29 12.81 -7.88
CA GLY A 74 17.54 12.12 -7.54
C GLY A 74 17.40 10.93 -6.58
N PHE A 75 17.02 9.76 -7.09
CA PHE A 75 17.18 8.42 -6.50
C PHE A 75 16.93 8.29 -4.99
N ARG A 76 15.96 9.02 -4.43
CA ARG A 76 15.63 8.90 -3.01
C ARG A 76 14.74 7.67 -2.79
N PRO A 77 14.95 6.89 -1.71
CA PRO A 77 14.03 5.83 -1.34
C PRO A 77 12.59 6.35 -1.28
N GLN A 78 11.66 5.66 -1.93
CA GLN A 78 10.25 6.00 -2.01
C GLN A 78 9.46 4.95 -1.23
N PRO A 79 9.21 5.18 0.06
CA PRO A 79 8.59 4.17 0.88
C PRO A 79 7.11 3.98 0.54
N VAL A 80 6.62 2.78 0.83
CA VAL A 80 5.20 2.52 1.01
C VAL A 80 4.95 2.32 2.50
N LEU A 81 4.00 3.06 3.05
CA LEU A 81 3.67 3.08 4.46
C LEU A 81 2.24 2.58 4.64
N ALA A 82 2.01 1.65 5.57
CA ALA A 82 0.69 1.15 5.90
C ALA A 82 0.36 1.40 7.36
N TYR A 83 -0.82 1.95 7.59
CA TYR A 83 -1.36 2.31 8.89
C TYR A 83 -2.68 1.57 9.15
N VAL A 84 -2.88 1.18 10.40
CA VAL A 84 -4.13 0.65 10.93
C VAL A 84 -4.57 1.55 12.07
N ASP A 85 -5.73 2.19 11.94
CA ASP A 85 -6.25 3.19 12.87
C ASP A 85 -5.22 4.29 13.22
N GLY A 86 -4.47 4.74 12.20
CA GLY A 86 -3.42 5.75 12.33
C GLY A 86 -2.09 5.24 12.90
N THR A 87 -1.99 3.97 13.30
CA THR A 87 -0.73 3.36 13.76
C THR A 87 0.02 2.73 12.60
N LEU A 88 1.29 3.10 12.40
CA LEU A 88 2.15 2.50 11.36
C LEU A 88 2.42 1.02 11.69
N VAL A 89 1.95 0.11 10.84
CA VAL A 89 2.10 -1.35 11.03
C VAL A 89 3.06 -2.00 10.05
N ALA A 90 3.29 -1.38 8.89
CA ALA A 90 4.25 -1.88 7.92
C ALA A 90 4.86 -0.76 7.06
N ARG A 91 6.10 -1.00 6.63
CA ARG A 91 6.85 -0.13 5.74
C ARG A 91 7.66 -0.99 4.76
N SER A 92 7.69 -0.56 3.51
CA SER A 92 8.62 -1.07 2.49
C SER A 92 9.40 0.11 1.94
N ASP A 93 10.73 0.06 1.92
CA ASP A 93 11.58 1.20 1.55
C ASP A 93 11.60 1.55 0.05
N GLY A 94 10.74 0.91 -0.74
CA GLY A 94 10.77 0.99 -2.20
C GLY A 94 11.86 0.11 -2.78
N ALA A 95 11.82 -0.15 -4.08
CA ALA A 95 12.93 -0.83 -4.75
C ALA A 95 14.13 0.12 -4.74
N LEU A 96 15.08 -0.11 -3.83
CA LEU A 96 16.42 0.46 -3.91
C LEU A 96 16.98 0.11 -5.29
N GLY A 97 17.42 1.13 -6.02
CA GLY A 97 18.25 0.93 -7.21
C GLY A 97 19.41 0.03 -6.83
N ARG A 98 19.60 -1.05 -7.58
CA ARG A 98 20.83 -1.82 -7.58
C ARG A 98 21.89 -1.07 -8.36
#